data_AF-A0A7J4R9E9-F1
#
_entry.id   AF-A0A7J4R9E9-F1
#
_cell.length_a   1.000
_cell.length_b   1.000
_cell.length_c   1.000
_cell.angle_alpha   90.00
_cell.angle_beta   90.00
_cell.angle_gamma   90.00
#
_symmetry.space_group_name_H-M   'P 1'
#
loop_
_entity.id
_entity.type
_entity.pdbx_description
1 polymer ?
#
loop_
_entity_poly.entity_id
_entity_poly.type
_entity_poly.pdbx_seq_one_letter_code
_entity_poly.pdbx_strand_id
1 'polypeptide(L)' 'MIPENHICFFVEEFVENLDFSEFDLKFEGAGAPAYHPRILAKILLQGMLSKERSSRKIASACRENFVFM' A
#
# COMPACT_ATOMS: atom_id res chain seq x y z
N MET A 1 13.23 -7.20 13.32
CA MET A 1 13.38 -8.05 12.12
C MET A 1 12.03 -8.66 11.81
N ILE A 2 11.61 -8.69 10.54
CA ILE A 2 10.36 -9.31 10.09
C ILE A 2 10.63 -10.79 9.79
N PRO A 3 9.78 -11.74 10.26
CA PRO A 3 9.90 -13.14 9.85
C PRO A 3 9.76 -13.29 8.33
N GLU A 4 10.55 -14.15 7.69
CA GLU A 4 10.52 -14.36 6.23
C GLU A 4 9.14 -14.78 5.71
N ASN A 5 8.37 -15.53 6.50
CA ASN A 5 7.02 -15.97 6.16
C ASN A 5 5.92 -14.97 6.59
N HIS A 6 6.27 -13.70 6.78
CA HIS A 6 5.29 -12.68 7.15
C HIS A 6 4.44 -12.26 5.94
N ILE A 7 3.14 -12.08 6.15
CA ILE A 7 2.15 -11.79 5.09
C ILE A 7 2.43 -10.50 4.29
N CYS A 8 3.21 -9.57 4.86
CA CYS A 8 3.57 -8.33 4.15
C CYS A 8 4.36 -8.59 2.87
N PHE A 9 5.21 -9.63 2.85
CA PHE A 9 5.96 -10.00 1.66
C PHE A 9 5.05 -10.53 0.56
N PHE A 10 3.98 -11.25 0.92
CA PHE A 10 2.94 -11.65 -0.01
C PHE A 10 2.18 -10.43 -0.57
N VAL A 11 1.83 -9.46 0.27
CA VAL A 11 1.16 -8.23 -0.18
C VAL A 11 2.04 -7.45 -1.15
N GLU A 12 3.34 -7.33 -0.82
CA GLU A 12 4.32 -6.67 -1.67
C GLU A 12 4.40 -7.33 -3.05
N GLU A 13 4.69 -8.63 -3.09
CA GLU A 13 4.81 -9.39 -4.34
C GLU A 13 3.50 -9.37 -5.14
N PHE A 14 2.36 -9.53 -4.47
CA PHE A 14 1.06 -9.50 -5.13
C PHE A 14 0.81 -8.15 -5.81
N VAL A 15 1.05 -7.05 -5.11
CA VAL A 15 0.81 -5.71 -5.66
C VAL A 15 1.81 -5.36 -6.74
N GLU A 16 3.09 -5.74 -6.62
CA GLU A 16 4.10 -5.50 -7.65
C GLU A 16 3.78 -6.22 -8.98
N ASN A 17 3.03 -7.33 -8.93
CA ASN A 17 2.60 -8.05 -10.12
C ASN A 17 1.33 -7.48 -10.79
N LEU A 18 0.70 -6.44 -10.23
CA LEU A 18 -0.47 -5.79 -10.83
C LEU A 18 -0.06 -4.75 -11.88
N ASP A 19 -0.88 -4.60 -12.91
CA ASP A 19 -0.70 -3.55 -13.93
C ASP A 19 -1.26 -2.21 -13.44
N PHE A 20 -0.41 -1.19 -13.37
CA PHE A 20 -0.76 0.19 -13.01
C PHE A 20 -0.59 1.19 -14.16
N SER A 21 -0.25 0.72 -15.37
CA SER A 21 0.09 1.58 -16.50
C SER A 21 -0.99 2.61 -16.84
N GLU A 22 -2.27 2.25 -16.72
CA GLU A 22 -3.40 3.18 -16.93
C GLU A 22 -3.43 4.34 -15.92
N PHE A 23 -2.94 4.11 -14.70
CA PHE A 23 -2.85 5.15 -13.68
C PHE A 23 -1.64 6.05 -13.92
N ASP A 24 -0.51 5.47 -14.30
CA ASP A 24 0.71 6.23 -14.59
C ASP A 24 0.44 7.30 -15.66
N LEU A 25 -0.27 6.92 -16.73
CA LEU A 25 -0.71 7.83 -17.80
C LEU A 25 -1.67 8.94 -17.33
N LYS A 26 -2.49 8.68 -16.30
CA LYS A 26 -3.46 9.64 -15.77
C LYS A 26 -2.87 10.63 -14.77
N PHE A 27 -1.81 10.24 -14.08
CA PHE A 27 -1.18 11.07 -13.05
C PHE A 27 0.03 11.87 -13.57
N GLU A 28 0.38 11.73 -14.85
CA GLU A 28 1.31 12.63 -15.54
C GLU A 28 0.65 14.00 -15.78
N GLY A 29 1.07 15.02 -15.01
CA GLY A 29 0.53 16.38 -15.14
C GLY A 29 1.23 17.41 -14.25
N ALA A 30 0.90 18.69 -14.46
CA ALA A 30 1.43 19.79 -13.66
C ALA A 30 0.68 19.92 -12.32
N GLY A 31 1.41 19.86 -11.20
CA GLY A 31 0.87 19.98 -9.85
C GLY A 31 1.69 19.22 -8.82
N ALA A 32 1.19 19.13 -7.58
CA ALA A 32 1.76 18.23 -6.58
C ALA A 32 1.44 16.78 -6.97
N PRO A 33 2.42 15.86 -6.98
CA PRO A 33 2.18 14.48 -7.35
C PRO A 33 1.21 13.83 -6.36
N ALA A 34 0.20 13.15 -6.88
CA ALA A 34 -0.66 12.30 -6.06
C ALA A 34 0.13 11.08 -5.56
N TYR A 35 -0.34 10.46 -4.47
CA TYR A 35 0.19 9.16 -4.07
C TYR A 35 -0.05 8.13 -5.17
N HIS A 36 1.00 7.38 -5.50
CA HIS A 36 0.92 6.33 -6.50
C HIS A 36 -0.10 5.25 -6.05
N PRO A 37 -1.06 4.83 -6.90
CA PRO A 37 -2.07 3.84 -6.54
C PRO A 37 -1.50 2.52 -6.01
N ARG A 38 -0.35 2.11 -6.53
CA ARG A 38 0.46 0.99 -5.99
C ARG A 38 0.64 1.05 -4.46
N ILE A 39 1.06 2.18 -3.91
CA ILE A 39 1.25 2.33 -2.46
C ILE A 39 -0.10 2.26 -1.73
N LEU A 40 -1.12 2.93 -2.27
CA LEU A 40 -2.47 2.90 -1.68
C LEU A 40 -3.04 1.48 -1.65
N ALA A 41 -2.81 0.69 -2.70
CA ALA A 41 -3.22 -0.70 -2.79
C ALA A 41 -2.55 -1.56 -1.71
N LYS A 42 -1.24 -1.41 -1.51
CA LYS A 42 -0.49 -2.11 -0.43
C LYS A 42 -1.09 -1.79 0.94
N ILE A 43 -1.30 -0.51 1.24
CA ILE A 43 -1.87 -0.06 2.53
C ILE A 43 -3.27 -0.65 2.75
N LEU A 44 -4.14 -0.59 1.75
CA LEU A 44 -5.51 -1.09 1.86
C LEU A 44 -5.52 -2.61 2.05
N LEU A 45 -4.78 -3.36 1.23
CA LEU A 45 -4.70 -4.82 1.35
C LEU A 45 -4.11 -5.24 2.70
N GLN A 46 -3.00 -4.63 3.11
CA GLN A 46 -2.37 -4.90 4.39
C GLN A 46 -3.34 -4.61 5.55
N GLY A 47 -4.06 -3.48 5.51
CA GLY A 47 -5.09 -3.16 6.51
C GLY A 47 -6.19 -4.20 6.57
N MET A 48 -6.75 -4.61 5.43
CA MET A 48 -7.80 -5.62 5.37
C MET A 48 -7.34 -6.97 5.94
N LEU A 49 -6.13 -7.42 5.58
CA LEU A 49 -5.53 -8.67 6.06
C LEU A 49 -5.18 -8.62 7.56
N SER A 50 -4.77 -7.46 8.05
CA SER A 50 -4.58 -7.19 9.49
C SER A 50 -5.89 -6.94 10.25
N LYS A 51 -7.05 -7.14 9.62
CA LYS A 51 -8.40 -6.89 10.18
C LYS A 51 -8.63 -5.45 10.63
N GLU A 52 -7.85 -4.51 10.12
CA GLU A 52 -8.02 -3.09 10.38
C GLU A 52 -8.87 -2.46 9.28
N ARG A 53 -10.09 -2.05 9.64
CA ARG A 53 -11.07 -1.48 8.71
C ARG A 53 -11.25 0.02 8.88
N SER A 54 -10.79 0.59 10.00
CA SER A 54 -10.90 2.02 10.25
C SER A 54 -9.80 2.77 9.52
N SER A 55 -10.18 3.66 8.60
CA SER A 55 -9.23 4.53 7.90
C SER A 55 -8.32 5.32 8.86
N ARG A 56 -8.85 5.76 10.00
CA ARG A 56 -8.04 6.44 11.04
C ARG A 56 -6.98 5.54 11.66
N LYS A 57 -7.33 4.28 11.93
CA LYS A 57 -6.38 3.32 12.50
C LYS A 57 -5.34 2.88 11.47
N ILE A 58 -5.74 2.66 10.21
CA ILE A 58 -4.79 2.43 9.10
C ILE A 58 -3.82 3.61 9.00
N ALA A 59 -4.31 4.85 9.07
CA ALA A 59 -3.46 6.04 9.02
C ALA A 59 -2.49 6.15 10.21
N SER A 60 -2.87 5.69 11.41
CA SER A 60 -1.93 5.56 12.55
C SER A 60 -0.90 4.48 12.27
N ALA A 61 -1.33 3.32 11.76
CA ALA A 61 -0.47 2.19 11.45
C ALA A 61 0.61 2.57 10.41
N CYS A 62 0.28 3.34 9.37
CA CYS A 62 1.26 3.83 8.40
C CYS A 62 2.35 4.72 9.01
N ARG A 63 2.12 5.32 10.18
CA ARG A 63 3.12 6.15 10.88
C ARG A 63 3.93 5.36 11.90
N GLU A 64 3.32 4.34 12.50
CA GLU A 64 3.85 3.63 13.66
C GLU A 64 4.39 2.23 13.32
N ASN A 65 3.98 1.66 12.18
CA ASN A 65 4.24 0.29 11.80
C ASN A 65 4.83 0.21 10.38
N PHE A 66 6.09 -0.21 10.30
CA PHE A 66 6.81 -0.38 9.03
C PHE A 66 6.17 -1.44 8.12
N VAL A 67 5.32 -2.34 8.64
CA VAL A 67 4.60 -3.34 7.81
C VAL A 67 3.60 -2.68 6.84
N PHE A 68 3.15 -1.46 7.16
CA PHE A 68 2.17 -0.70 6.38
C PHE A 68 2.81 0.28 5.38
N MET A 69 4.14 0.31 5.27
CA MET A 69 4.91 1.20 4.41
C MET A 69 5.78 0.37 3.46
#